data_AF-A0A6J7A9L9-F1
#
_entry.id   AF-A0A6J7A9L9-F1
#
_cell.length_a   1.000
_cell.length_b   1.000
_cell.length_c   1.000
_cell.angle_alpha   90.00
_cell.angle_beta   90.00
_cell.angle_gamma   90.00
#
_symmetry.space_group_name_H-M   'P 1'
#
loop_
_entity.id
_entity.type
_entity.pdbx_description
1 polymer ?
#
loop_
_entity_poly.entity_id
_entity_poly.type
_entity_poly.pdbx_seq_one_letter_code
_entity_poly.pdbx_strand_id
1 'polypeptide(L)'
;MTILIKNGSVVSSVGIINADVLIDGERIVAVLVPGDNSLGAGLVGSVDHVIDAAGKYVIPGGVDCHTHMELPFGGTAVSDTFTTGTRAAAWGGTTTIIDFSVQTYGSRVQDSLQVWFEKAAGNCHIDYGFHQIIGGVDDDSLKAMDELVDEGITSFKLFMAYPGVFLSDDGQIVRAMQTAAKNGSMIMMHAENGTAIDVLVSQALAAGKTDPMYHSLTRPWQTESEATNRAVMLAHMTGAPLYVVHMSAKQAVEVVQRARDGGQNVFGETCPQYLYLSLEDQLMQPGFEGAKWVCSTPLRSKAEGHQEELWRYLRTNDLSVVSTDHCPFCFKEQKELGVGNFSKIPNGIGSVEHRMDLIYQGVVDGQISVERWVELCSTTPARMFGLYPRKGVIAPGSDADIVIYDPAGRTEIGFHKTHHMNMDHSAWEGFVIDGHVDTVLSRGKVVVENNEYKGVKGHGQYLKRGLSQYLI
;
A
#
# COMPACT_ATOMS: atom_id res chain seq x y z
N MET A 1 24.57 -8.69 16.12
CA MET A 1 23.72 -9.59 16.91
C MET A 1 23.25 -10.66 15.97
N THR A 2 23.36 -11.92 16.39
CA THR A 2 22.94 -13.10 15.64
C THR A 2 21.63 -13.62 16.21
N ILE A 3 20.66 -13.90 15.34
CA ILE A 3 19.34 -14.41 15.74
C ILE A 3 19.06 -15.68 14.95
N LEU A 4 18.64 -16.74 15.65
CA LEU A 4 18.12 -17.95 15.02
C LEU A 4 16.61 -18.04 15.23
N ILE A 5 15.83 -17.96 14.16
CA ILE A 5 14.41 -18.30 14.17
C ILE A 5 14.30 -19.78 13.86
N LYS A 6 13.71 -20.58 14.75
CA LYS A 6 13.65 -22.04 14.62
C LYS A 6 12.24 -22.60 14.63
N ASN A 7 12.07 -23.81 14.11
CA ASN A 7 10.82 -24.59 14.10
C ASN A 7 9.65 -23.94 13.33
N GLY A 8 9.90 -22.89 12.55
CA GLY A 8 8.88 -22.19 11.77
C GLY A 8 8.65 -22.79 10.40
N SER A 9 7.50 -22.44 9.81
CA SER A 9 7.22 -22.69 8.40
C SER A 9 7.52 -21.43 7.59
N VAL A 10 8.63 -21.41 6.86
CA VAL A 10 8.99 -20.32 5.96
C VAL A 10 8.04 -20.32 4.76
N VAL A 11 7.30 -19.23 4.57
CA VAL A 11 6.35 -19.07 3.45
C VAL A 11 6.94 -18.10 2.44
N SER A 12 6.94 -18.52 1.18
CA SER A 12 7.33 -17.70 0.02
C SER A 12 6.20 -17.65 -1.00
N SER A 13 6.36 -16.86 -2.07
CA SER A 13 5.40 -16.81 -3.18
C SER A 13 5.29 -18.14 -3.98
N VAL A 14 6.17 -19.11 -3.74
CA VAL A 14 6.21 -20.38 -4.49
C VAL A 14 5.98 -21.63 -3.62
N GLY A 15 5.80 -21.46 -2.31
CA GLY A 15 5.51 -22.56 -1.42
C GLY A 15 5.94 -22.34 0.03
N ILE A 16 5.65 -23.34 0.85
CA ILE A 16 5.93 -23.40 2.28
C ILE A 16 6.97 -24.48 2.53
N ILE A 17 8.01 -24.15 3.31
CA ILE A 17 9.02 -25.11 3.77
C ILE A 17 9.22 -24.99 5.28
N ASN A 18 9.45 -26.11 5.95
CA ASN A 18 9.93 -26.07 7.33
C ASN A 18 11.42 -25.78 7.31
N ALA A 19 11.82 -24.65 7.89
CA ALA A 19 13.21 -24.19 7.86
C ALA A 19 13.51 -23.29 9.06
N ASP A 20 14.77 -23.34 9.51
CA ASP A 20 15.32 -22.40 10.47
C ASP A 20 15.99 -21.24 9.69
N VAL A 21 15.86 -20.00 10.19
CA VAL A 21 16.40 -18.80 9.55
C VAL A 21 17.46 -18.19 10.46
N LEU A 22 18.70 -18.12 9.97
CA LEU A 22 19.82 -17.50 10.67
C LEU A 22 20.01 -16.07 10.16
N ILE A 23 20.03 -15.13 11.10
CA ILE A 23 20.29 -13.71 10.89
C ILE A 23 21.63 -13.36 11.52
N ASP A 24 22.44 -12.58 10.82
CA ASP A 24 23.62 -11.91 11.39
C ASP A 24 23.58 -10.42 11.06
N GLY A 25 23.51 -9.61 12.12
CA GLY A 25 23.34 -8.16 12.00
C GLY A 25 22.00 -7.84 11.37
N GLU A 26 22.03 -7.28 10.16
CA GLU A 26 20.84 -6.80 9.44
C GLU A 26 20.40 -7.72 8.31
N ARG A 27 21.05 -8.87 8.14
CA ARG A 27 20.90 -9.75 6.97
C ARG A 27 20.52 -11.16 7.37
N ILE A 28 19.70 -11.79 6.53
CA ILE A 28 19.56 -13.24 6.55
C ILE A 28 20.84 -13.82 5.97
N VAL A 29 21.49 -14.75 6.69
CA VAL A 29 22.74 -15.39 6.25
C VAL A 29 22.55 -16.86 5.90
N ALA A 30 21.52 -17.52 6.43
CA ALA A 30 21.18 -18.88 6.05
C ALA A 30 19.69 -19.19 6.23
N VAL A 31 19.18 -20.10 5.38
CA VAL A 31 17.89 -20.78 5.55
C VAL A 31 18.20 -22.28 5.55
N LEU A 32 17.96 -22.94 6.68
CA LEU A 32 18.47 -24.27 6.98
C LEU A 32 17.32 -25.26 7.16
N VAL A 33 17.55 -26.52 6.79
CA VAL A 33 16.63 -27.59 7.21
C VAL A 33 16.70 -27.71 8.74
N PRO A 34 15.58 -27.89 9.46
CA PRO A 34 15.61 -28.00 10.91
C PRO A 34 16.54 -29.11 11.39
N GLY A 35 17.43 -28.79 12.34
CA GLY A 35 18.44 -29.72 12.85
C GLY A 35 19.68 -29.89 11.97
N ASP A 36 19.83 -29.10 10.89
CA ASP A 36 21.06 -29.04 10.11
C ASP A 36 22.22 -28.53 10.98
N ASN A 37 23.35 -29.23 10.92
CA ASN A 37 24.60 -28.91 11.65
C ASN A 37 25.72 -28.47 10.68
N SER A 38 25.40 -28.15 9.43
CA SER A 38 26.34 -27.71 8.39
C SER A 38 27.14 -26.46 8.78
N LEU A 39 26.58 -25.59 9.62
CA LEU A 39 27.24 -24.41 10.18
C LEU A 39 27.91 -24.64 11.55
N GLY A 40 28.00 -25.90 11.98
CA GLY A 40 28.61 -26.30 13.25
C GLY A 40 27.63 -26.97 14.21
N ALA A 41 28.13 -27.92 15.01
CA ALA A 41 27.35 -28.55 16.06
C ALA A 41 27.01 -27.51 17.16
N GLY A 42 25.73 -27.41 17.54
CA GLY A 42 25.29 -26.55 18.63
C GLY A 42 25.02 -25.09 18.25
N LEU A 43 24.60 -24.81 17.00
CA LEU A 43 24.23 -23.47 16.51
C LEU A 43 23.32 -22.69 17.49
N VAL A 44 22.36 -23.37 18.11
CA VAL A 44 21.45 -22.79 19.13
C VAL A 44 22.22 -22.16 20.30
N GLY A 45 23.34 -22.75 20.71
CA GLY A 45 24.18 -22.23 21.80
C GLY A 45 25.23 -21.22 21.37
N SER A 46 25.38 -20.96 20.05
CA SER A 46 26.37 -20.02 19.52
C SER A 46 25.78 -18.70 19.01
N VAL A 47 24.46 -18.57 18.97
CA VAL A 47 23.77 -17.32 18.59
C VAL A 47 23.40 -16.48 19.80
N ASP A 48 23.27 -15.17 19.61
CA ASP A 48 22.93 -14.24 20.70
C ASP A 48 21.47 -14.40 21.16
N HIS A 49 20.57 -14.77 20.25
CA HIS A 49 19.15 -14.91 20.54
C HIS A 49 18.50 -15.99 19.69
N VAL A 50 17.52 -16.68 20.28
CA VAL A 50 16.76 -17.74 19.62
C VAL A 50 15.28 -17.39 19.75
N ILE A 51 14.57 -17.39 18.62
CA ILE A 51 13.12 -17.21 18.56
C ILE A 51 12.49 -18.53 18.14
N ASP A 52 11.58 -19.07 18.95
CA ASP A 52 10.85 -20.29 18.62
C ASP A 52 9.57 -19.93 17.86
N ALA A 53 9.50 -20.35 16.60
CA ALA A 53 8.38 -20.12 15.68
C ALA A 53 7.55 -21.40 15.45
N ALA A 54 7.59 -22.36 16.38
CA ALA A 54 6.79 -23.58 16.29
C ALA A 54 5.30 -23.30 16.05
N GLY A 55 4.74 -23.89 15.00
CA GLY A 55 3.34 -23.70 14.60
C GLY A 55 3.03 -22.36 13.92
N LYS A 56 4.03 -21.50 13.72
CA LYS A 56 3.91 -20.16 13.15
C LYS A 56 4.51 -20.10 11.74
N TYR A 57 4.04 -19.14 10.95
CA TYR A 57 4.64 -18.81 9.67
C TYR A 57 5.80 -17.83 9.84
N VAL A 58 6.85 -18.00 9.06
CA VAL A 58 7.99 -17.08 8.97
C VAL A 58 7.96 -16.48 7.56
N ILE A 59 7.52 -15.23 7.45
CA ILE A 59 7.26 -14.58 6.17
C ILE A 59 8.12 -13.32 6.01
N PRO A 60 8.41 -12.88 4.77
CA PRO A 60 9.01 -11.57 4.55
C PRO A 60 8.09 -10.48 5.09
N GLY A 61 8.67 -9.47 5.75
CA GLY A 61 7.94 -8.29 6.17
C GLY A 61 7.18 -7.64 5.00
N GLY A 62 5.97 -7.16 5.28
CA GLY A 62 5.09 -6.55 4.30
C GLY A 62 5.74 -5.32 3.66
N VAL A 63 5.50 -5.12 2.37
CA VAL A 63 5.86 -3.92 1.61
C VAL A 63 4.59 -3.20 1.17
N ASP A 64 4.27 -2.09 1.81
CA ASP A 64 3.10 -1.27 1.47
C ASP A 64 3.51 -0.13 0.55
N CYS A 65 3.20 -0.25 -0.75
CA CYS A 65 3.61 0.73 -1.75
C CYS A 65 2.54 1.79 -2.03
N HIS A 66 1.61 2.01 -1.10
CA HIS A 66 0.65 3.10 -1.22
C HIS A 66 0.31 3.69 0.14
N THR A 67 1.17 4.59 0.62
CA THR A 67 0.92 5.36 1.85
C THR A 67 1.01 6.86 1.59
N HIS A 68 0.36 7.64 2.45
CA HIS A 68 0.42 9.10 2.46
C HIS A 68 0.66 9.60 3.89
N MET A 69 1.90 9.66 4.34
CA MET A 69 2.25 10.17 5.67
C MET A 69 2.34 11.71 5.64
N GLU A 70 1.72 12.39 6.62
CA GLU A 70 1.82 13.85 6.77
C GLU A 70 1.45 14.65 5.51
N LEU A 71 0.63 14.07 4.62
CA LEU A 71 0.22 14.70 3.37
C LEU A 71 -0.72 15.89 3.66
N PRO A 72 -0.40 17.13 3.24
CA PRO A 72 -1.36 18.23 3.26
C PRO A 72 -2.45 18.00 2.21
N PHE A 73 -3.68 17.73 2.64
CA PHE A 73 -4.80 17.42 1.75
C PHE A 73 -6.16 17.74 2.38
N GLY A 74 -7.15 18.11 1.56
CA GLY A 74 -8.52 18.35 2.02
C GLY A 74 -8.68 19.54 2.97
N GLY A 75 -7.77 20.53 2.94
CA GLY A 75 -7.78 21.68 3.84
C GLY A 75 -7.20 21.41 5.24
N THR A 76 -6.59 20.24 5.45
CA THR A 76 -5.88 19.83 6.66
C THR A 76 -4.65 18.99 6.25
N ALA A 77 -4.13 18.13 7.13
CA ALA A 77 -3.10 17.15 6.81
C ALA A 77 -3.47 15.76 7.32
N VAL A 78 -2.97 14.71 6.67
CA VAL A 78 -3.11 13.33 7.16
C VAL A 78 -2.64 13.24 8.61
N SER A 79 -3.41 12.54 9.45
CA SER A 79 -3.20 12.49 10.89
C SER A 79 -1.95 11.70 11.28
N ASP A 80 -1.60 10.66 10.51
CA ASP A 80 -0.37 9.91 10.72
C ASP A 80 0.86 10.63 10.17
N THR A 81 1.85 10.76 11.04
CA THR A 81 3.21 11.21 10.74
C THR A 81 4.07 10.06 10.25
N PHE A 82 5.23 10.36 9.68
CA PHE A 82 6.23 9.30 9.42
C PHE A 82 6.60 8.53 10.68
N THR A 83 6.55 9.16 11.87
CA THR A 83 6.77 8.46 13.14
C THR A 83 5.61 7.54 13.52
N THR A 84 4.37 8.06 13.53
CA THR A 84 3.22 7.27 14.00
C THR A 84 2.79 6.22 12.99
N GLY A 85 2.75 6.55 11.70
CA GLY A 85 2.34 5.64 10.64
C GLY A 85 3.32 4.49 10.42
N THR A 86 4.64 4.74 10.41
CA THR A 86 5.63 3.64 10.28
C THR A 86 5.71 2.77 11.53
N ARG A 87 5.42 3.33 12.70
CA ARG A 87 5.25 2.54 13.93
C ARG A 87 4.01 1.64 13.84
N ALA A 88 2.89 2.17 13.37
CA ALA A 88 1.66 1.40 13.16
C ALA A 88 1.85 0.30 12.09
N ALA A 89 2.55 0.61 10.99
CA ALA A 89 2.94 -0.37 9.99
C ALA A 89 3.73 -1.55 10.58
N ALA A 90 4.68 -1.26 11.49
CA ALA A 90 5.48 -2.27 12.17
C ALA A 90 4.63 -3.18 13.07
N TRP A 91 3.66 -2.64 13.82
CA TRP A 91 2.68 -3.44 14.56
C TRP A 91 1.91 -4.40 13.66
N GLY A 92 1.63 -3.95 12.44
CA GLY A 92 0.95 -4.72 11.40
C GLY A 92 1.79 -5.70 10.61
N GLY A 93 3.07 -5.90 10.94
CA GLY A 93 3.97 -6.76 10.17
C GLY A 93 4.39 -6.19 8.81
N THR A 94 4.12 -4.92 8.52
CA THR A 94 4.71 -4.21 7.39
C THR A 94 6.06 -3.65 7.84
N THR A 95 7.14 -3.93 7.09
CA THR A 95 8.52 -3.50 7.42
C THR A 95 9.09 -2.55 6.38
N THR A 96 8.35 -2.25 5.32
CA THR A 96 8.71 -1.22 4.34
C THR A 96 7.47 -0.52 3.83
N ILE A 97 7.51 0.82 3.77
CA ILE A 97 6.50 1.62 3.07
C ILE A 97 7.09 2.30 1.83
N ILE A 98 6.27 2.61 0.83
CA ILE A 98 6.62 3.54 -0.24
C ILE A 98 5.55 4.63 -0.25
N ASP A 99 5.96 5.83 0.14
CA ASP A 99 5.07 6.97 0.34
C ASP A 99 5.03 7.88 -0.91
N PHE A 100 3.99 8.67 -1.09
CA PHE A 100 3.93 9.64 -2.18
C PHE A 100 4.45 11.02 -1.76
N SER A 101 5.63 11.40 -2.28
CA SER A 101 6.07 12.79 -2.26
C SER A 101 5.26 13.62 -3.25
N VAL A 102 4.85 14.83 -2.87
CA VAL A 102 3.93 15.64 -3.68
C VAL A 102 4.58 16.92 -4.15
N GLN A 103 4.67 17.07 -5.48
CA GLN A 103 4.98 18.35 -6.09
C GLN A 103 3.77 19.27 -5.97
N THR A 104 3.95 20.42 -5.33
CA THR A 104 2.97 21.51 -5.40
C THR A 104 2.98 22.07 -6.82
N TYR A 105 1.82 22.30 -7.42
CA TYR A 105 1.73 22.84 -8.79
C TYR A 105 2.60 24.11 -8.94
N GLY A 106 3.47 24.12 -9.94
CA GLY A 106 4.37 25.23 -10.24
C GLY A 106 5.65 25.31 -9.40
N SER A 107 5.86 24.42 -8.40
CA SER A 107 7.14 24.30 -7.71
C SER A 107 8.06 23.30 -8.43
N ARG A 108 9.37 23.42 -8.16
CA ARG A 108 10.35 22.44 -8.64
C ARG A 108 10.12 21.09 -7.94
N VAL A 109 10.19 20.00 -8.71
CA VAL A 109 9.94 18.64 -8.22
C VAL A 109 10.93 18.26 -7.11
N GLN A 110 12.22 18.54 -7.30
CA GLN A 110 13.27 18.19 -6.34
C GLN A 110 13.10 18.93 -5.00
N ASP A 111 12.69 20.20 -5.02
CA ASP A 111 12.45 20.97 -3.80
C ASP A 111 11.27 20.39 -3.02
N SER A 112 10.21 19.96 -3.71
CA SER A 112 9.08 19.28 -3.08
C SER A 112 9.48 17.89 -2.53
N LEU A 113 10.29 17.12 -3.25
CA LEU A 113 10.80 15.84 -2.77
C LEU A 113 11.66 16.01 -1.51
N GLN A 114 12.48 17.05 -1.45
CA GLN A 114 13.32 17.37 -0.30
C GLN A 114 12.50 17.59 0.99
N VAL A 115 11.31 18.20 0.88
CA VAL A 115 10.38 18.34 2.03
C VAL A 115 9.96 16.98 2.58
N TRP A 116 9.73 15.97 1.73
CA TRP A 116 9.40 14.62 2.18
C TRP A 116 10.60 13.92 2.83
N PHE A 117 11.81 14.11 2.29
CA PHE A 117 13.02 13.64 2.95
C PHE A 117 13.18 14.25 4.34
N GLU A 118 12.90 15.53 4.53
CA GLU A 118 12.95 16.21 5.82
C GLU A 118 11.91 15.68 6.81
N LYS A 119 10.67 15.44 6.35
CA LYS A 119 9.62 14.82 7.17
C LYS A 119 9.99 13.40 7.62
N ALA A 120 10.62 12.60 6.76
CA ALA A 120 10.97 11.22 7.08
C ALA A 120 12.29 11.07 7.85
N ALA A 121 13.25 11.98 7.66
CA ALA A 121 14.61 11.88 8.20
C ALA A 121 14.62 11.75 9.73
N GLY A 122 15.09 10.59 10.21
CA GLY A 122 15.15 10.28 11.65
C GLY A 122 13.79 10.08 12.31
N ASN A 123 12.69 10.05 11.54
CA ASN A 123 11.34 9.91 12.05
C ASN A 123 10.75 8.51 11.84
N CYS A 124 11.22 7.77 10.83
CA CYS A 124 10.70 6.44 10.49
C CYS A 124 11.19 5.34 11.45
N HIS A 125 10.29 4.41 11.76
CA HIS A 125 10.54 3.22 12.58
C HIS A 125 10.88 1.96 11.77
N ILE A 126 10.51 1.93 10.49
CA ILE A 126 10.81 0.90 9.50
C ILE A 126 11.29 1.56 8.21
N ASP A 127 11.87 0.79 7.30
CA ASP A 127 12.43 1.33 6.07
C ASP A 127 11.35 1.94 5.16
N TYR A 128 11.75 2.87 4.31
CA TYR A 128 10.82 3.61 3.46
C TYR A 128 11.42 3.97 2.10
N GLY A 129 10.58 4.19 1.11
CA GLY A 129 10.93 4.79 -0.18
C GLY A 129 9.90 5.84 -0.59
N PHE A 130 10.11 6.46 -1.75
CA PHE A 130 9.16 7.43 -2.30
C PHE A 130 8.76 7.12 -3.74
N HIS A 131 7.48 7.32 -4.05
CA HIS A 131 6.95 7.64 -5.37
C HIS A 131 6.85 9.17 -5.47
N GLN A 132 6.93 9.74 -6.68
CA GLN A 132 6.78 11.19 -6.86
C GLN A 132 5.48 11.52 -7.61
N ILE A 133 4.56 12.24 -6.96
CA ILE A 133 3.42 12.87 -7.62
C ILE A 133 3.90 14.06 -8.43
N ILE A 134 3.60 14.07 -9.73
CA ILE A 134 3.84 15.21 -10.62
C ILE A 134 2.56 16.05 -10.64
N GLY A 135 2.56 17.12 -9.84
CA GLY A 135 1.41 18.03 -9.70
C GLY A 135 1.21 18.92 -10.93
N GLY A 136 2.28 19.21 -11.67
CA GLY A 136 2.20 19.92 -12.95
C GLY A 136 3.21 19.34 -13.94
N VAL A 137 2.73 18.94 -15.13
CA VAL A 137 3.58 18.40 -16.20
C VAL A 137 4.00 19.53 -17.16
N ASP A 138 5.27 19.84 -17.12
CA ASP A 138 6.02 20.84 -17.92
C ASP A 138 7.44 20.34 -18.23
N ASP A 139 8.25 21.15 -18.93
CA ASP A 139 9.60 20.73 -19.33
C ASP A 139 10.52 20.42 -18.13
N ASP A 140 10.37 21.16 -17.03
CA ASP A 140 11.20 21.01 -15.83
C ASP A 140 10.85 19.74 -15.05
N SER A 141 9.56 19.45 -14.86
CA SER A 141 9.08 18.22 -14.23
C SER A 141 9.45 16.97 -15.02
N LEU A 142 9.37 17.01 -16.36
CA LEU A 142 9.79 15.89 -17.21
C LEU A 142 11.30 15.65 -17.13
N LYS A 143 12.10 16.72 -17.05
CA LYS A 143 13.54 16.59 -16.79
C LYS A 143 13.81 16.00 -15.41
N ALA A 144 13.06 16.43 -14.39
CA ALA A 144 13.17 15.86 -13.05
C ALA A 144 12.82 14.36 -13.02
N MET A 145 11.85 13.91 -13.82
CA MET A 145 11.57 12.48 -13.95
C MET A 145 12.79 11.68 -14.43
N ASP A 146 13.56 12.20 -15.38
CA ASP A 146 14.80 11.55 -15.84
C ASP A 146 15.88 11.55 -14.73
N GLU A 147 16.06 12.65 -14.02
CA GLU A 147 17.10 12.79 -12.99
C GLU A 147 16.82 11.96 -11.73
N LEU A 148 15.56 11.90 -11.28
CA LEU A 148 15.19 11.28 -10.01
C LEU A 148 15.24 9.74 -10.04
N VAL A 149 15.26 9.13 -11.23
CA VAL A 149 15.48 7.67 -11.36
C VAL A 149 16.83 7.26 -10.76
N ASP A 150 17.89 8.06 -10.96
CA ASP A 150 19.22 7.80 -10.39
C ASP A 150 19.25 8.00 -8.85
N GLU A 151 18.28 8.72 -8.31
CA GLU A 151 18.09 8.91 -6.87
C GLU A 151 17.23 7.79 -6.23
N GLY A 152 16.75 6.85 -7.03
CA GLY A 152 15.93 5.72 -6.60
C GLY A 152 14.42 6.02 -6.57
N ILE A 153 13.98 7.10 -7.21
CA ILE A 153 12.56 7.40 -7.43
C ILE A 153 12.18 6.88 -8.82
N THR A 154 11.72 5.63 -8.88
CA THR A 154 11.54 4.90 -10.14
C THR A 154 10.09 4.81 -10.59
N SER A 155 9.23 5.68 -10.07
CA SER A 155 7.80 5.68 -10.36
C SER A 155 7.17 7.03 -10.08
N PHE A 156 6.32 7.49 -11.00
CA PHE A 156 5.74 8.83 -10.99
C PHE A 156 4.22 8.76 -11.07
N LYS A 157 3.52 9.52 -10.23
CA LYS A 157 2.07 9.46 -10.08
C LYS A 157 1.41 10.69 -10.71
N LEU A 158 0.37 10.42 -11.49
CA LEU A 158 -0.50 11.41 -12.14
C LEU A 158 -1.96 11.15 -11.74
N PHE A 159 -2.80 12.15 -11.96
CA PHE A 159 -4.23 12.09 -11.64
C PHE A 159 -5.07 12.49 -12.84
N MET A 160 -6.09 11.68 -13.15
CA MET A 160 -7.17 12.04 -14.09
C MET A 160 -8.37 12.69 -13.39
N ALA A 161 -8.26 12.88 -12.07
CA ALA A 161 -9.24 13.48 -11.19
C ALA A 161 -8.71 14.77 -10.53
N TYR A 162 -9.53 15.35 -9.66
CA TYR A 162 -9.23 16.58 -8.91
C TYR A 162 -8.89 17.79 -9.80
N PRO A 163 -9.82 18.25 -10.66
CA PRO A 163 -9.62 19.46 -11.47
C PRO A 163 -9.20 20.67 -10.61
N GLY A 164 -8.15 21.37 -11.04
CA GLY A 164 -7.59 22.52 -10.32
C GLY A 164 -6.68 22.20 -9.13
N VAL A 165 -6.47 20.91 -8.81
CA VAL A 165 -5.54 20.48 -7.75
C VAL A 165 -4.44 19.57 -8.30
N PHE A 166 -4.81 18.43 -8.90
CA PHE A 166 -3.85 17.43 -9.40
C PHE A 166 -4.11 16.97 -10.83
N LEU A 167 -5.25 17.33 -11.43
CA LEU A 167 -5.63 16.88 -12.76
C LEU A 167 -4.52 17.16 -13.78
N SER A 168 -4.03 16.09 -14.40
CA SER A 168 -3.23 16.15 -15.62
C SER A 168 -4.15 15.87 -16.81
N ASP A 169 -4.12 16.72 -17.83
CA ASP A 169 -4.84 16.44 -19.07
C ASP A 169 -4.17 15.33 -19.90
N ASP A 170 -4.85 14.84 -20.93
CA ASP A 170 -4.33 13.74 -21.75
C ASP A 170 -2.99 14.08 -22.43
N GLY A 171 -2.77 15.35 -22.80
CA GLY A 171 -1.51 15.80 -23.40
C GLY A 171 -0.36 15.76 -22.40
N GLN A 172 -0.60 16.22 -21.16
CA GLN A 172 0.33 16.11 -20.05
C GLN A 172 0.66 14.66 -19.72
N ILE A 173 -0.36 13.79 -19.66
CA ILE A 173 -0.18 12.36 -19.41
C ILE A 173 0.69 11.71 -20.51
N VAL A 174 0.42 12.01 -21.78
CA VAL A 174 1.23 11.50 -22.91
C VAL A 174 2.68 11.91 -22.78
N ARG A 175 2.97 13.17 -22.46
CA ARG A 175 4.35 13.66 -22.30
C ARG A 175 5.08 12.94 -21.16
N ALA A 176 4.45 12.79 -20.01
CA ALA A 176 5.03 12.07 -18.89
C ALA A 176 5.24 10.57 -19.21
N MET A 177 4.27 9.94 -19.88
CA MET A 177 4.39 8.57 -20.34
C MET A 177 5.52 8.38 -21.36
N GLN A 178 5.74 9.32 -22.28
CA GLN A 178 6.88 9.27 -23.21
C GLN A 178 8.23 9.32 -22.47
N THR A 179 8.33 10.17 -21.44
CA THR A 179 9.51 10.21 -20.57
C THR A 179 9.72 8.89 -19.83
N ALA A 180 8.64 8.33 -19.24
CA ALA A 180 8.69 7.05 -18.55
C ALA A 180 9.09 5.88 -19.48
N ALA A 181 8.59 5.85 -20.72
CA ALA A 181 8.99 4.86 -21.72
C ALA A 181 10.49 4.95 -22.07
N LYS A 182 11.08 6.14 -22.02
CA LYS A 182 12.50 6.37 -22.30
C LYS A 182 13.40 5.95 -21.13
N ASN A 183 13.02 6.27 -19.89
CA ASN A 183 13.86 6.04 -18.70
C ASN A 183 13.50 4.77 -17.91
N GLY A 184 12.45 4.06 -18.31
CA GLY A 184 12.00 2.80 -17.71
C GLY A 184 11.25 2.95 -16.38
N SER A 185 10.97 4.18 -15.93
CA SER A 185 10.17 4.43 -14.73
C SER A 185 8.70 4.04 -14.93
N MET A 186 8.01 3.75 -13.83
CA MET A 186 6.60 3.35 -13.84
C MET A 186 5.67 4.57 -13.74
N ILE A 187 4.71 4.71 -14.66
CA ILE A 187 3.61 5.66 -14.47
C ILE A 187 2.56 5.03 -13.57
N MET A 188 2.25 5.70 -12.48
CA MET A 188 1.16 5.36 -11.58
C MET A 188 -0.01 6.29 -11.88
N MET A 189 -1.24 5.76 -11.92
CA MET A 189 -2.40 6.55 -12.31
C MET A 189 -3.54 6.42 -11.30
N HIS A 190 -3.98 7.55 -10.75
CA HIS A 190 -5.31 7.66 -10.15
C HIS A 190 -6.30 7.90 -11.29
N ALA A 191 -7.04 6.84 -11.64
CA ALA A 191 -7.85 6.79 -12.85
C ALA A 191 -9.34 6.94 -12.51
N GLU A 192 -9.80 8.16 -12.34
CA GLU A 192 -11.22 8.52 -12.33
C GLU A 192 -11.46 9.71 -13.27
N ASN A 193 -12.60 9.77 -13.96
CA ASN A 193 -12.96 10.93 -14.78
C ASN A 193 -13.37 12.13 -13.91
N GLY A 194 -12.40 12.97 -13.56
CA GLY A 194 -12.60 14.10 -12.65
C GLY A 194 -13.63 15.11 -13.11
N THR A 195 -13.67 15.43 -14.41
CA THR A 195 -14.59 16.45 -14.94
C THR A 195 -16.03 15.97 -14.92
N ALA A 196 -16.28 14.69 -15.19
CA ALA A 196 -17.61 14.10 -15.01
C ALA A 196 -18.02 14.05 -13.53
N ILE A 197 -17.09 13.70 -12.63
CA ILE A 197 -17.33 13.68 -11.19
C ILE A 197 -17.72 15.07 -10.67
N ASP A 198 -17.02 16.14 -11.08
CA ASP A 198 -17.34 17.51 -10.65
C ASP A 198 -18.76 17.93 -11.04
N VAL A 199 -19.22 17.51 -12.23
CA VAL A 199 -20.61 17.73 -12.65
C VAL A 199 -21.59 16.99 -11.74
N LEU A 200 -21.34 15.71 -11.47
CA LEU A 200 -22.21 14.89 -10.62
C LEU A 200 -22.24 15.41 -9.17
N VAL A 201 -21.10 15.83 -8.63
CA VAL A 201 -20.98 16.46 -7.31
C VAL A 201 -21.79 17.74 -7.26
N SER A 202 -21.60 18.64 -8.24
CA SER A 202 -22.33 19.91 -8.31
C SER A 202 -23.84 19.70 -8.39
N GLN A 203 -24.30 18.72 -9.17
CA GLN A 203 -25.72 18.37 -9.29
C GLN A 203 -26.29 17.79 -7.99
N ALA A 204 -25.56 16.91 -7.31
CA ALA A 204 -25.98 16.34 -6.03
C ALA A 204 -26.14 17.45 -4.98
N LEU A 205 -25.13 18.32 -4.84
CA LEU A 205 -25.18 19.43 -3.90
C LEU A 205 -26.32 20.41 -4.21
N ALA A 206 -26.55 20.74 -5.48
CA ALA A 206 -27.68 21.58 -5.90
C ALA A 206 -29.06 20.95 -5.59
N ALA A 207 -29.13 19.62 -5.56
CA ALA A 207 -30.32 18.87 -5.15
C ALA A 207 -30.45 18.68 -3.63
N GLY A 208 -29.59 19.32 -2.83
CA GLY A 208 -29.58 19.18 -1.36
C GLY A 208 -29.06 17.83 -0.86
N LYS A 209 -28.38 17.07 -1.72
CA LYS A 209 -27.80 15.75 -1.38
C LYS A 209 -26.40 15.94 -0.82
N THR A 210 -26.31 16.09 0.50
CA THR A 210 -25.07 16.53 1.19
C THR A 210 -24.42 15.46 2.07
N ASP A 211 -25.11 14.36 2.34
CA ASP A 211 -24.64 13.27 3.20
C ASP A 211 -23.43 12.49 2.61
N PRO A 212 -22.59 11.85 3.45
CA PRO A 212 -21.37 11.15 3.00
C PRO A 212 -21.58 10.11 1.89
N MET A 213 -22.71 9.40 1.88
CA MET A 213 -23.00 8.39 0.84
C MET A 213 -22.97 8.96 -0.58
N TYR A 214 -23.29 10.25 -0.75
CA TYR A 214 -23.28 10.88 -2.06
C TYR A 214 -21.87 11.00 -2.64
N HIS A 215 -20.83 10.92 -1.80
CA HIS A 215 -19.45 10.83 -2.28
C HIS A 215 -19.22 9.64 -3.22
N SER A 216 -19.79 8.48 -2.88
CA SER A 216 -19.75 7.28 -3.72
C SER A 216 -20.69 7.40 -4.92
N LEU A 217 -21.92 7.88 -4.70
CA LEU A 217 -22.93 7.97 -5.76
C LEU A 217 -22.58 8.98 -6.87
N THR A 218 -21.75 9.98 -6.60
CA THR A 218 -21.26 10.93 -7.62
C THR A 218 -19.97 10.48 -8.29
N ARG A 219 -19.46 9.30 -7.96
CA ARG A 219 -18.26 8.67 -8.53
C ARG A 219 -18.58 7.24 -8.97
N PRO A 220 -19.57 7.02 -9.85
CA PRO A 220 -20.00 5.68 -10.19
C PRO A 220 -18.89 4.95 -10.97
N TRP A 221 -18.88 3.61 -10.99
CA TRP A 221 -17.76 2.82 -11.54
C TRP A 221 -17.39 3.15 -12.99
N GLN A 222 -18.31 3.74 -13.76
CA GLN A 222 -18.07 4.22 -15.12
C GLN A 222 -16.96 5.27 -15.18
N THR A 223 -16.86 6.14 -14.16
CA THR A 223 -15.80 7.18 -14.13
C THR A 223 -14.43 6.57 -13.90
N GLU A 224 -14.34 5.48 -13.13
CA GLU A 224 -13.09 4.72 -12.92
C GLU A 224 -12.72 3.90 -14.17
N SER A 225 -13.68 3.16 -14.73
CA SER A 225 -13.45 2.30 -15.89
C SER A 225 -13.11 3.09 -17.15
N GLU A 226 -13.77 4.23 -17.42
CA GLU A 226 -13.44 5.10 -18.55
C GLU A 226 -12.01 5.64 -18.43
N ALA A 227 -11.66 6.21 -17.28
CA ALA A 227 -10.35 6.80 -17.06
C ALA A 227 -9.24 5.74 -17.12
N THR A 228 -9.51 4.54 -16.58
CA THR A 228 -8.57 3.40 -16.66
C THR A 228 -8.36 2.99 -18.12
N ASN A 229 -9.43 2.87 -18.91
CA ASN A 229 -9.35 2.58 -20.35
C ASN A 229 -8.57 3.66 -21.10
N ARG A 230 -8.83 4.94 -20.82
CA ARG A 230 -8.09 6.04 -21.43
C ARG A 230 -6.61 6.00 -21.05
N ALA A 231 -6.26 5.83 -19.78
CA ALA A 231 -4.86 5.70 -19.35
C ALA A 231 -4.15 4.52 -20.03
N VAL A 232 -4.81 3.36 -20.13
CA VAL A 232 -4.28 2.18 -20.84
C VAL A 232 -4.02 2.49 -22.31
N MET A 233 -4.95 3.17 -23.00
CA MET A 233 -4.76 3.52 -24.41
C MET A 233 -3.61 4.51 -24.62
N LEU A 234 -3.45 5.48 -23.71
CA LEU A 234 -2.31 6.41 -23.75
C LEU A 234 -0.99 5.68 -23.50
N ALA A 235 -0.95 4.79 -22.51
CA ALA A 235 0.23 3.96 -22.22
C ALA A 235 0.59 3.06 -23.41
N HIS A 236 -0.41 2.45 -24.06
CA HIS A 236 -0.19 1.65 -25.26
C HIS A 236 0.42 2.46 -26.40
N MET A 237 -0.08 3.69 -26.62
CA MET A 237 0.41 4.58 -27.66
C MET A 237 1.86 5.01 -27.44
N THR A 238 2.28 5.19 -26.20
CA THR A 238 3.64 5.65 -25.85
C THR A 238 4.62 4.51 -25.56
N GLY A 239 4.13 3.30 -25.30
CA GLY A 239 4.93 2.17 -24.81
C GLY A 239 5.29 2.27 -23.32
N ALA A 240 4.66 3.17 -22.57
CA ALA A 240 4.97 3.38 -21.16
C ALA A 240 4.41 2.26 -20.28
N PRO A 241 5.14 1.83 -19.23
CA PRO A 241 4.56 0.97 -18.20
C PRO A 241 3.55 1.73 -17.34
N LEU A 242 2.42 1.11 -17.06
CA LEU A 242 1.30 1.70 -16.32
C LEU A 242 0.93 0.84 -15.10
N TYR A 243 0.78 1.50 -13.96
CA TYR A 243 0.26 0.91 -12.72
C TYR A 243 -0.96 1.69 -12.27
N VAL A 244 -2.13 1.07 -12.34
CA VAL A 244 -3.41 1.68 -11.92
C VAL A 244 -3.60 1.41 -10.45
N VAL A 245 -3.55 2.47 -9.64
CA VAL A 245 -3.59 2.36 -8.18
C VAL A 245 -5.02 2.14 -7.65
N HIS A 246 -5.13 1.63 -6.42
CA HIS A 246 -6.35 1.61 -5.58
C HIS A 246 -7.68 1.34 -6.34
N MET A 247 -7.68 0.32 -7.20
CA MET A 247 -8.83 -0.06 -8.04
C MET A 247 -9.95 -0.65 -7.19
N SER A 248 -11.17 -0.16 -7.39
CA SER A 248 -12.36 -0.62 -6.65
C SER A 248 -13.45 -1.19 -7.54
N ALA A 249 -13.46 -0.87 -8.83
CA ALA A 249 -14.45 -1.37 -9.77
C ALA A 249 -13.94 -2.55 -10.61
N LYS A 250 -14.64 -3.69 -10.55
CA LYS A 250 -14.40 -4.84 -11.44
C LYS A 250 -14.30 -4.48 -12.94
N GLN A 251 -15.09 -3.53 -13.43
CA GLN A 251 -15.06 -3.08 -14.82
C GLN A 251 -13.79 -2.29 -15.16
N ALA A 252 -13.17 -1.62 -14.19
CA ALA A 252 -11.86 -1.01 -14.38
C ALA A 252 -10.77 -2.10 -14.41
N VAL A 253 -10.86 -3.11 -13.54
CA VAL A 253 -9.93 -4.24 -13.53
C VAL A 253 -10.01 -5.06 -14.82
N GLU A 254 -11.21 -5.23 -15.40
CA GLU A 254 -11.38 -5.88 -16.72
C GLU A 254 -10.60 -5.15 -17.83
N VAL A 255 -10.45 -3.83 -17.76
CA VAL A 255 -9.60 -3.08 -18.70
C VAL A 255 -8.14 -3.48 -18.53
N VAL A 256 -7.64 -3.49 -17.28
CA VAL A 256 -6.25 -3.88 -16.96
C VAL A 256 -5.98 -5.32 -17.39
N GLN A 257 -6.89 -6.24 -17.08
CA GLN A 257 -6.84 -7.64 -17.52
C GLN A 257 -6.69 -7.73 -19.04
N ARG A 258 -7.59 -7.10 -19.81
CA ARG A 258 -7.54 -7.14 -21.29
C ARG A 258 -6.23 -6.57 -21.84
N ALA A 259 -5.72 -5.49 -21.27
CA ALA A 259 -4.46 -4.89 -21.69
C ALA A 259 -3.28 -5.84 -21.44
N ARG A 260 -3.24 -6.44 -20.26
CA ARG A 260 -2.21 -7.39 -19.85
C ARG A 260 -2.25 -8.68 -20.67
N ASP A 261 -3.43 -9.24 -20.92
CA ASP A 261 -3.60 -10.42 -21.78
C ASP A 261 -3.15 -10.14 -23.22
N GLY A 262 -3.23 -8.87 -23.64
CA GLY A 262 -2.65 -8.37 -24.89
C GLY A 262 -1.13 -8.15 -24.86
N GLY A 263 -0.45 -8.48 -23.76
CA GLY A 263 1.01 -8.36 -23.59
C GLY A 263 1.52 -6.98 -23.18
N GLN A 264 0.63 -6.07 -22.75
CA GLN A 264 1.05 -4.73 -22.31
C GLN A 264 1.59 -4.76 -20.87
N ASN A 265 2.54 -3.87 -20.57
CA ASN A 265 3.05 -3.62 -19.22
C ASN A 265 2.06 -2.78 -18.39
N VAL A 266 0.86 -3.34 -18.15
CA VAL A 266 -0.21 -2.72 -17.37
C VAL A 266 -0.50 -3.58 -16.13
N PHE A 267 -0.47 -2.94 -14.96
CA PHE A 267 -0.63 -3.58 -13.67
C PHE A 267 -1.72 -2.87 -12.85
N GLY A 268 -2.34 -3.61 -11.93
CA GLY A 268 -3.40 -3.09 -11.07
C GLY A 268 -3.14 -3.39 -9.59
N GLU A 269 -3.50 -2.44 -8.75
CA GLU A 269 -3.49 -2.53 -7.29
C GLU A 269 -4.91 -2.43 -6.74
N THR A 270 -5.20 -3.14 -5.66
CA THR A 270 -6.37 -2.84 -4.83
C THR A 270 -5.96 -2.68 -3.36
N CYS A 271 -6.93 -2.37 -2.50
CA CYS A 271 -6.71 -2.11 -1.09
C CYS A 271 -7.76 -2.86 -0.24
N PRO A 272 -7.46 -3.20 1.04
CA PRO A 272 -8.36 -3.96 1.89
C PRO A 272 -9.78 -3.38 1.96
N GLN A 273 -9.92 -2.05 1.96
CA GLN A 273 -11.22 -1.37 2.02
C GLN A 273 -12.15 -1.78 0.87
N TYR A 274 -11.62 -2.08 -0.32
CA TYR A 274 -12.45 -2.50 -1.46
C TYR A 274 -12.77 -4.00 -1.46
N LEU A 275 -12.12 -4.78 -0.59
CA LEU A 275 -12.37 -6.22 -0.43
C LEU A 275 -13.43 -6.51 0.63
N TYR A 276 -13.58 -5.63 1.62
CA TYR A 276 -14.41 -5.87 2.81
C TYR A 276 -15.46 -4.80 3.08
N LEU A 277 -15.20 -3.53 2.74
CA LEU A 277 -16.08 -2.41 3.04
C LEU A 277 -16.95 -2.04 1.83
N SER A 278 -18.12 -1.48 2.09
CA SER A 278 -19.15 -1.21 1.10
C SER A 278 -19.87 0.11 1.33
N LEU A 279 -20.54 0.59 0.29
CA LEU A 279 -21.42 1.74 0.37
C LEU A 279 -22.52 1.54 1.44
N GLU A 280 -23.19 0.39 1.42
CA GLU A 280 -24.34 0.11 2.30
C GLU A 280 -23.96 0.03 3.78
N ASP A 281 -22.89 -0.68 4.10
CA ASP A 281 -22.52 -0.91 5.50
C ASP A 281 -21.75 0.25 6.13
N GLN A 282 -21.02 1.03 5.33
CA GLN A 282 -20.14 2.08 5.85
C GLN A 282 -20.62 3.48 5.48
N LEU A 283 -20.77 3.77 4.19
CA LEU A 283 -21.05 5.15 3.74
C LEU A 283 -22.51 5.57 3.98
N MET A 284 -23.45 4.63 4.06
CA MET A 284 -24.87 4.87 4.38
C MET A 284 -25.18 4.84 5.89
N GLN A 285 -24.16 4.86 6.75
CA GLN A 285 -24.37 4.97 8.19
C GLN A 285 -25.14 6.26 8.55
N PRO A 286 -26.00 6.25 9.59
CA PRO A 286 -26.87 7.37 9.90
C PRO A 286 -26.13 8.70 10.11
N GLY A 287 -26.73 9.78 9.59
CA GLY A 287 -26.19 11.14 9.74
C GLY A 287 -24.82 11.28 9.07
N PHE A 288 -23.84 11.77 9.82
CA PHE A 288 -22.50 12.05 9.30
C PHE A 288 -21.49 10.92 9.56
N GLU A 289 -21.90 9.82 10.20
CA GLU A 289 -21.00 8.72 10.57
C GLU A 289 -20.29 8.09 9.36
N GLY A 290 -20.96 8.06 8.20
CA GLY A 290 -20.36 7.57 6.96
C GLY A 290 -19.10 8.31 6.51
N ALA A 291 -18.84 9.52 7.02
CA ALA A 291 -17.66 10.32 6.69
C ALA A 291 -16.33 9.62 7.05
N LYS A 292 -16.35 8.74 8.06
CA LYS A 292 -15.18 7.93 8.48
C LYS A 292 -14.60 7.07 7.35
N TRP A 293 -15.43 6.71 6.37
CA TRP A 293 -15.06 5.81 5.26
C TRP A 293 -15.00 6.49 3.89
N VAL A 294 -15.09 7.83 3.83
CA VAL A 294 -14.95 8.56 2.58
C VAL A 294 -13.51 8.49 2.06
N CYS A 295 -13.32 7.86 0.90
CA CYS A 295 -12.07 7.75 0.12
C CYS A 295 -12.37 7.83 -1.40
N SER A 296 -11.33 7.96 -2.23
CA SER A 296 -11.45 7.99 -3.70
C SER A 296 -10.36 7.11 -4.35
N THR A 297 -10.68 6.09 -5.13
CA THR A 297 -12.03 5.68 -5.58
C THR A 297 -12.95 5.31 -4.39
N PRO A 298 -14.29 5.45 -4.49
CA PRO A 298 -15.16 5.27 -3.34
C PRO A 298 -15.43 3.78 -3.02
N LEU A 299 -15.87 3.50 -1.81
CA LEU A 299 -16.48 2.20 -1.49
C LEU A 299 -17.68 1.96 -2.41
N ARG A 300 -17.74 0.75 -2.97
CA ARG A 300 -18.73 0.33 -3.96
C ARG A 300 -19.94 -0.37 -3.32
N SER A 301 -21.04 -0.46 -4.05
CA SER A 301 -22.23 -1.18 -3.60
C SER A 301 -21.97 -2.68 -3.57
N LYS A 302 -22.44 -3.35 -2.50
CA LYS A 302 -22.47 -4.83 -2.44
C LYS A 302 -23.29 -5.44 -3.57
N ALA A 303 -24.40 -4.78 -3.94
CA ALA A 303 -25.32 -5.30 -4.95
C ALA A 303 -24.68 -5.40 -6.35
N GLU A 304 -23.58 -4.68 -6.59
CA GLU A 304 -22.86 -4.71 -7.86
C GLU A 304 -21.79 -5.82 -7.92
N GLY A 305 -21.52 -6.52 -6.81
CA GLY A 305 -20.62 -7.68 -6.76
C GLY A 305 -19.15 -7.34 -7.04
N HIS A 306 -18.69 -6.13 -6.71
CA HIS A 306 -17.30 -5.74 -6.95
C HIS A 306 -16.32 -6.49 -6.03
N GLN A 307 -16.63 -6.64 -4.75
CA GLN A 307 -15.76 -7.29 -3.77
C GLN A 307 -15.39 -8.73 -4.17
N GLU A 308 -16.39 -9.54 -4.55
CA GLU A 308 -16.20 -10.92 -5.01
C GLU A 308 -15.26 -10.99 -6.24
N GLU A 309 -15.46 -10.09 -7.19
CA GLU A 309 -14.65 -10.02 -8.41
C GLU A 309 -13.22 -9.54 -8.12
N LEU A 310 -13.02 -8.59 -7.20
CA LEU A 310 -11.69 -8.17 -6.77
C LEU A 310 -10.92 -9.32 -6.12
N TRP A 311 -11.56 -10.15 -5.28
CA TRP A 311 -10.96 -11.38 -4.77
C TRP A 311 -10.60 -12.37 -5.88
N ARG A 312 -11.49 -12.56 -6.86
CA ARG A 312 -11.20 -13.39 -8.05
C ARG A 312 -9.97 -12.86 -8.79
N TYR A 313 -9.91 -11.55 -9.03
CA TYR A 313 -8.80 -10.89 -9.73
C TYR A 313 -7.47 -10.95 -8.97
N LEU A 314 -7.49 -10.94 -7.64
CA LEU A 314 -6.30 -11.21 -6.83
C LEU A 314 -5.83 -12.65 -7.00
N ARG A 315 -6.76 -13.61 -7.06
CA ARG A 315 -6.47 -15.04 -7.25
C ARG A 315 -5.94 -15.36 -8.65
N THR A 316 -6.46 -14.70 -9.68
CA THR A 316 -6.03 -14.84 -11.09
C THR A 316 -4.92 -13.88 -11.48
N ASN A 317 -4.35 -13.19 -10.49
CA ASN A 317 -3.27 -12.22 -10.61
C ASN A 317 -3.58 -10.96 -11.43
N ASP A 318 -4.79 -10.78 -11.97
CA ASP A 318 -5.23 -9.56 -12.69
C ASP A 318 -5.08 -8.30 -11.82
N LEU A 319 -5.21 -8.46 -10.50
CA LEU A 319 -4.66 -7.55 -9.50
C LEU A 319 -3.42 -8.19 -8.89
N SER A 320 -2.30 -7.47 -8.90
CA SER A 320 -0.99 -8.04 -8.57
C SER A 320 -0.48 -7.60 -7.20
N VAL A 321 -1.02 -6.53 -6.62
CA VAL A 321 -0.57 -5.96 -5.35
C VAL A 321 -1.77 -5.57 -4.49
N VAL A 322 -1.63 -5.78 -3.18
CA VAL A 322 -2.51 -5.17 -2.19
C VAL A 322 -1.72 -4.20 -1.31
N SER A 323 -2.05 -2.91 -1.43
CA SER A 323 -1.52 -1.81 -0.61
C SER A 323 -2.64 -1.20 0.21
N THR A 324 -2.40 -0.12 0.96
CA THR A 324 -3.46 0.44 1.81
C THR A 324 -4.12 1.71 1.31
N ASP A 325 -3.40 2.51 0.52
CA ASP A 325 -3.77 3.92 0.34
C ASP A 325 -3.98 4.59 1.71
N HIS A 326 -3.08 4.28 2.66
CA HIS A 326 -3.20 4.75 4.04
C HIS A 326 -3.07 6.28 4.06
N CYS A 327 -4.22 6.92 4.24
CA CYS A 327 -4.40 8.36 4.24
C CYS A 327 -5.40 8.74 5.36
N PRO A 328 -5.07 8.49 6.63
CA PRO A 328 -6.00 8.65 7.75
C PRO A 328 -6.32 10.12 8.07
N PHE A 329 -7.58 10.39 8.41
CA PHE A 329 -8.04 11.66 8.97
C PHE A 329 -8.96 11.39 10.15
N CYS A 330 -8.71 12.02 11.29
CA CYS A 330 -9.56 11.95 12.46
C CYS A 330 -11.00 12.36 12.12
N PHE A 331 -11.96 11.72 12.78
CA PHE A 331 -13.36 12.07 12.63
C PHE A 331 -13.60 13.49 13.14
N LYS A 332 -13.08 13.78 14.34
CA LYS A 332 -13.07 15.12 14.93
C LYS A 332 -12.10 16.04 14.20
N GLU A 333 -12.53 17.28 14.03
CA GLU A 333 -11.76 18.40 13.44
C GLU A 333 -11.37 18.25 11.96
N GLN A 334 -11.20 17.04 11.44
CA GLN A 334 -10.77 16.79 10.06
C GLN A 334 -11.93 16.30 9.17
N LYS A 335 -12.53 15.12 9.44
CA LYS A 335 -13.71 14.68 8.66
C LYS A 335 -14.88 15.65 8.82
N GLU A 336 -15.06 16.24 10.00
CA GLU A 336 -16.09 17.25 10.32
C GLU A 336 -16.02 18.53 9.43
N LEU A 337 -14.90 18.78 8.72
CA LEU A 337 -14.82 19.86 7.72
C LEU A 337 -15.86 19.71 6.59
N GLY A 338 -16.34 18.48 6.36
CA GLY A 338 -17.37 18.17 5.37
C GLY A 338 -18.80 18.14 5.89
N VAL A 339 -19.08 18.56 7.13
CA VAL A 339 -20.45 18.59 7.66
C VAL A 339 -21.33 19.47 6.77
N GLY A 340 -22.43 18.88 6.29
CA GLY A 340 -23.36 19.55 5.37
C GLY A 340 -22.85 19.67 3.93
N ASN A 341 -21.68 19.13 3.59
CA ASN A 341 -21.16 19.04 2.23
C ASN A 341 -20.14 17.90 2.09
N PHE A 342 -20.58 16.74 1.62
CA PHE A 342 -19.71 15.56 1.43
C PHE A 342 -18.46 15.84 0.58
N SER A 343 -18.52 16.80 -0.36
CA SER A 343 -17.40 17.09 -1.26
C SER A 343 -16.22 17.78 -0.54
N LYS A 344 -16.41 18.21 0.70
CA LYS A 344 -15.39 18.82 1.56
C LYS A 344 -14.83 17.87 2.62
N ILE A 345 -15.32 16.63 2.68
CA ILE A 345 -14.76 15.61 3.59
C ILE A 345 -13.35 15.25 3.09
N PRO A 346 -12.28 15.38 3.90
CA PRO A 346 -10.97 14.87 3.53
C PRO A 346 -11.03 13.37 3.20
N ASN A 347 -10.54 12.99 2.02
CA ASN A 347 -10.64 11.63 1.50
C ASN A 347 -9.49 10.77 1.97
N GLY A 348 -9.80 9.62 2.56
CA GLY A 348 -8.81 8.64 2.96
C GLY A 348 -9.24 7.79 4.16
N ILE A 349 -8.64 6.60 4.27
CA ILE A 349 -8.91 5.59 5.30
C ILE A 349 -7.57 5.16 5.91
N GLY A 350 -7.54 4.92 7.23
CA GLY A 350 -6.37 4.34 7.90
C GLY A 350 -6.38 2.81 7.83
N SER A 351 -5.40 2.21 7.13
CA SER A 351 -5.30 0.74 7.02
C SER A 351 -3.88 0.13 7.17
N VAL A 352 -2.80 0.94 7.28
CA VAL A 352 -1.39 0.46 7.19
C VAL A 352 -1.08 -0.68 8.16
N GLU A 353 -1.64 -0.62 9.36
CA GLU A 353 -1.41 -1.60 10.42
C GLU A 353 -2.18 -2.91 10.21
N HIS A 354 -3.35 -2.87 9.61
CA HIS A 354 -4.21 -4.05 9.56
C HIS A 354 -4.07 -4.82 8.24
N ARG A 355 -3.27 -4.32 7.29
CA ARG A 355 -3.18 -4.91 5.94
C ARG A 355 -2.81 -6.39 5.97
N MET A 356 -1.76 -6.79 6.69
CA MET A 356 -1.30 -8.18 6.67
C MET A 356 -2.37 -9.12 7.22
N ASP A 357 -2.99 -8.76 8.35
CA ASP A 357 -4.08 -9.50 8.99
C ASP A 357 -5.34 -9.57 8.10
N LEU A 358 -5.76 -8.43 7.54
CA LEU A 358 -6.94 -8.36 6.65
C LEU A 358 -6.77 -9.23 5.40
N ILE A 359 -5.57 -9.29 4.82
CA ILE A 359 -5.35 -10.14 3.65
C ILE A 359 -5.14 -11.62 4.05
N TYR A 360 -4.59 -11.89 5.24
CA TYR A 360 -4.56 -13.23 5.80
C TYR A 360 -5.96 -13.80 6.04
N GLN A 361 -6.93 -12.98 6.47
CA GLN A 361 -8.33 -13.43 6.58
C GLN A 361 -8.88 -13.95 5.23
N GLY A 362 -8.42 -13.40 4.11
CA GLY A 362 -8.73 -13.93 2.78
C GLY A 362 -8.19 -15.34 2.53
N VAL A 363 -7.12 -15.74 3.22
CA VAL A 363 -6.62 -17.14 3.22
C VAL A 363 -7.57 -18.03 4.02
N VAL A 364 -7.95 -17.59 5.23
CA VAL A 364 -8.89 -18.31 6.11
C VAL A 364 -10.24 -18.51 5.41
N ASP A 365 -10.72 -17.49 4.72
CA ASP A 365 -11.98 -17.50 3.98
C ASP A 365 -11.91 -18.26 2.64
N GLY A 366 -10.74 -18.78 2.26
CA GLY A 366 -10.55 -19.55 1.02
C GLY A 366 -10.52 -18.70 -0.27
N GLN A 367 -10.27 -17.39 -0.16
CA GLN A 367 -10.16 -16.48 -1.31
C GLN A 367 -8.80 -16.55 -2.00
N ILE A 368 -7.72 -16.78 -1.25
CA ILE A 368 -6.35 -16.89 -1.76
C ILE A 368 -5.56 -17.94 -0.98
N SER A 369 -4.44 -18.42 -1.52
CA SER A 369 -3.53 -19.30 -0.78
C SER A 369 -2.59 -18.52 0.13
N VAL A 370 -1.92 -19.20 1.07
CA VAL A 370 -0.91 -18.59 1.96
C VAL A 370 0.24 -17.98 1.16
N GLU A 371 0.69 -18.65 0.10
CA GLU A 371 1.74 -18.15 -0.80
C GLU A 371 1.29 -16.88 -1.51
N ARG A 372 0.03 -16.84 -1.95
CA ARG A 372 -0.53 -15.69 -2.64
C ARG A 372 -0.68 -14.48 -1.71
N TRP A 373 -0.97 -14.69 -0.42
CA TRP A 373 -0.93 -13.63 0.59
C TRP A 373 0.46 -13.00 0.71
N VAL A 374 1.52 -13.81 0.87
CA VAL A 374 2.91 -13.32 0.90
C VAL A 374 3.30 -12.64 -0.41
N GLU A 375 2.88 -13.19 -1.55
CA GLU A 375 3.15 -12.63 -2.85
C GLU A 375 2.54 -11.24 -3.02
N LEU A 376 1.25 -11.08 -2.70
CA LEU A 376 0.48 -9.84 -2.88
C LEU A 376 0.96 -8.70 -1.96
N CYS A 377 1.41 -9.03 -0.75
CA CYS A 377 1.74 -8.04 0.28
C CYS A 377 3.24 -7.78 0.45
N SER A 378 4.11 -8.66 -0.05
CA SER A 378 5.56 -8.54 0.14
C SER A 378 6.36 -8.73 -1.15
N THR A 379 6.25 -9.88 -1.82
CA THR A 379 7.15 -10.22 -2.93
C THR A 379 6.88 -9.41 -4.20
N THR A 380 5.63 -9.36 -4.66
CA THR A 380 5.26 -8.61 -5.86
C THR A 380 5.47 -7.11 -5.71
N PRO A 381 5.04 -6.43 -4.63
CA PRO A 381 5.37 -5.01 -4.45
C PRO A 381 6.88 -4.76 -4.40
N ALA A 382 7.69 -5.63 -3.77
CA ALA A 382 9.14 -5.50 -3.78
C ALA A 382 9.75 -5.61 -5.19
N ARG A 383 9.25 -6.53 -6.04
CA ARG A 383 9.71 -6.66 -7.43
C ARG A 383 9.24 -5.52 -8.32
N MET A 384 7.97 -5.13 -8.17
CA MET A 384 7.32 -4.06 -8.92
C MET A 384 8.04 -2.72 -8.71
N PHE A 385 8.55 -2.52 -7.49
CA PHE A 385 9.15 -1.25 -7.09
C PHE A 385 10.64 -1.35 -6.80
N GLY A 386 11.35 -2.33 -7.39
CA GLY A 386 12.82 -2.36 -7.44
C GLY A 386 13.53 -2.56 -6.11
N LEU A 387 12.88 -3.24 -5.16
CA LEU A 387 13.40 -3.59 -3.84
C LEU A 387 13.80 -5.07 -3.73
N TYR A 388 13.35 -5.94 -4.63
CA TYR A 388 13.69 -7.36 -4.62
C TYR A 388 15.10 -7.62 -5.20
N PRO A 389 15.91 -8.55 -4.65
CA PRO A 389 15.62 -9.45 -3.52
C PRO A 389 16.01 -8.88 -2.15
N ARG A 390 16.38 -7.59 -2.05
CA ARG A 390 16.73 -6.98 -0.75
C ARG A 390 15.55 -7.05 0.24
N LYS A 391 14.33 -6.82 -0.25
CA LYS A 391 13.05 -6.98 0.46
C LYS A 391 12.18 -8.05 -0.20
N GLY A 392 11.14 -8.50 0.52
CA GLY A 392 10.07 -9.34 -0.04
C GLY A 392 10.43 -10.82 -0.21
N VAL A 393 11.52 -11.31 0.41
CA VAL A 393 11.91 -12.72 0.40
C VAL A 393 12.71 -13.10 1.64
N ILE A 394 12.54 -14.33 2.12
CA ILE A 394 13.38 -14.96 3.15
C ILE A 394 14.49 -15.74 2.44
N ALA A 395 15.62 -15.10 2.18
CA ALA A 395 16.75 -15.72 1.50
C ALA A 395 18.10 -15.14 1.99
N PRO A 396 19.20 -15.91 1.93
CA PRO A 396 20.53 -15.39 2.23
C PRO A 396 20.87 -14.15 1.40
N GLY A 397 21.38 -13.12 2.07
CA GLY A 397 21.72 -11.82 1.48
C GLY A 397 20.59 -10.77 1.54
N SER A 398 19.35 -11.17 1.74
CA SER A 398 18.21 -10.25 1.94
C SER A 398 18.29 -9.55 3.29
N ASP A 399 17.63 -8.39 3.41
CA ASP A 399 17.47 -7.73 4.71
C ASP A 399 16.66 -8.65 5.63
N ALA A 400 17.03 -8.70 6.91
CA ALA A 400 16.31 -9.44 7.95
C ALA A 400 15.03 -8.70 8.38
N ASP A 401 14.16 -8.49 7.41
CA ASP A 401 12.80 -7.97 7.54
C ASP A 401 11.83 -9.14 7.53
N ILE A 402 11.45 -9.60 8.72
CA ILE A 402 10.77 -10.88 8.91
C ILE A 402 9.59 -10.69 9.84
N VAL A 403 8.46 -11.31 9.52
CA VAL A 403 7.32 -11.44 10.41
C VAL A 403 7.18 -12.91 10.80
N ILE A 404 7.08 -13.15 12.09
CA ILE A 404 6.59 -14.42 12.63
C ILE A 404 5.10 -14.22 12.87
N TYR A 405 4.29 -14.91 12.08
CA TYR A 405 2.84 -14.79 12.07
C TYR A 405 2.22 -16.02 12.70
N ASP A 406 1.33 -15.83 13.68
CA ASP A 406 0.61 -16.91 14.35
C ASP A 406 -0.74 -17.16 13.65
N PRO A 407 -0.86 -18.23 12.83
CA PRO A 407 -2.12 -18.56 12.17
C PRO A 407 -3.19 -19.10 13.13
N ALA A 408 -2.82 -19.52 14.34
CA ALA A 408 -3.76 -19.95 15.38
C ALA A 408 -4.14 -18.81 16.35
N GLY A 409 -3.51 -17.65 16.19
CA GLY A 409 -3.78 -16.44 16.93
C GLY A 409 -5.12 -15.80 16.55
N ARG A 410 -5.44 -14.68 17.20
CA ARG A 410 -6.66 -13.91 16.92
C ARG A 410 -6.42 -12.42 17.16
N THR A 411 -6.78 -11.58 16.20
CA THR A 411 -6.70 -10.13 16.31
C THR A 411 -8.11 -9.52 16.33
N GLU A 412 -8.40 -8.71 17.35
CA GLU A 412 -9.64 -7.91 17.41
C GLU A 412 -9.35 -6.45 17.11
N ILE A 413 -9.74 -5.98 15.94
CA ILE A 413 -9.44 -4.64 15.46
C ILE A 413 -10.40 -3.62 16.08
N GLY A 414 -9.84 -2.52 16.60
CA GLY A 414 -10.61 -1.40 17.12
C GLY A 414 -9.73 -0.35 17.78
N PHE A 415 -10.25 0.88 17.88
CA PHE A 415 -9.49 2.03 18.40
C PHE A 415 -8.96 1.81 19.82
N HIS A 416 -9.74 1.17 20.69
CA HIS A 416 -9.33 0.82 22.06
C HIS A 416 -8.75 -0.60 22.20
N LYS A 417 -8.36 -1.23 21.08
CA LYS A 417 -7.81 -2.58 21.03
C LYS A 417 -6.43 -2.57 20.35
N THR A 418 -6.32 -3.07 19.12
CA THR A 418 -5.06 -3.29 18.42
C THR A 418 -4.70 -2.16 17.45
N HIS A 419 -5.16 -0.93 17.67
CA HIS A 419 -4.96 0.19 16.75
C HIS A 419 -3.90 1.16 17.30
N HIS A 420 -2.83 1.35 16.54
CA HIS A 420 -1.69 2.21 16.88
C HIS A 420 -1.46 3.37 15.89
N MET A 421 -2.30 3.47 14.85
CA MET A 421 -2.40 4.64 13.95
C MET A 421 -2.87 5.88 14.73
N ASN A 422 -2.44 7.07 14.32
CA ASN A 422 -2.77 8.34 15.00
C ASN A 422 -4.16 8.83 14.59
N MET A 423 -5.20 8.13 15.04
CA MET A 423 -6.60 8.39 14.72
C MET A 423 -7.45 8.43 15.99
N ASP A 424 -8.67 8.96 15.89
CA ASP A 424 -9.68 8.97 16.96
C ASP A 424 -10.80 7.93 16.75
N HIS A 425 -10.67 7.11 15.70
CA HIS A 425 -11.57 6.01 15.36
C HIS A 425 -10.84 4.99 14.47
N SER A 426 -11.41 3.79 14.35
CA SER A 426 -10.96 2.79 13.38
C SER A 426 -11.97 2.64 12.24
N ALA A 427 -11.49 2.59 11.00
CA ALA A 427 -12.32 2.19 9.86
C ALA A 427 -12.67 0.69 9.89
N TRP A 428 -11.95 -0.07 10.72
CA TRP A 428 -12.01 -1.51 10.86
C TRP A 428 -12.60 -1.92 12.22
N GLU A 429 -13.31 -1.00 12.88
CA GLU A 429 -13.86 -1.21 14.22
C GLU A 429 -14.73 -2.47 14.28
N GLY A 430 -14.40 -3.38 15.21
CA GLY A 430 -15.15 -4.60 15.45
C GLY A 430 -14.81 -5.77 14.53
N PHE A 431 -13.89 -5.61 13.57
CA PHE A 431 -13.39 -6.73 12.77
C PHE A 431 -12.60 -7.70 13.66
N VAL A 432 -12.79 -8.99 13.42
CA VAL A 432 -12.09 -10.07 14.09
C VAL A 432 -11.38 -10.88 13.02
N ILE A 433 -10.07 -11.04 13.19
CA ILE A 433 -9.21 -11.80 12.29
C ILE A 433 -8.78 -13.07 13.01
N ASP A 434 -8.93 -14.21 12.33
CA ASP A 434 -8.29 -15.47 12.72
C ASP A 434 -6.85 -15.42 12.19
N GLY A 435 -5.89 -15.23 13.07
CA GLY A 435 -4.51 -14.88 12.74
C GLY A 435 -3.99 -13.69 13.55
N HIS A 436 -2.67 -13.61 13.74
CA HIS A 436 -2.03 -12.53 14.51
C HIS A 436 -0.57 -12.31 14.11
N VAL A 437 -0.18 -11.04 13.93
CA VAL A 437 1.22 -10.63 13.85
C VAL A 437 1.87 -10.73 15.23
N ASP A 438 2.67 -11.77 15.45
CA ASP A 438 3.21 -12.10 16.77
C ASP A 438 4.58 -11.45 17.04
N THR A 439 5.51 -11.56 16.09
CA THR A 439 6.85 -10.96 16.19
C THR A 439 7.24 -10.32 14.87
N VAL A 440 7.83 -9.13 14.92
CA VAL A 440 8.28 -8.40 13.72
C VAL A 440 9.74 -8.01 13.90
N LEU A 441 10.55 -8.35 12.91
CA LEU A 441 11.94 -7.95 12.78
C LEU A 441 12.08 -6.97 11.62
N SER A 442 12.78 -5.86 11.87
CA SER A 442 13.20 -4.92 10.82
C SER A 442 14.71 -4.78 10.85
N ARG A 443 15.37 -5.12 9.73
CA ARG A 443 16.83 -5.17 9.59
C ARG A 443 17.49 -5.91 10.76
N GLY A 444 16.95 -7.08 11.11
CA GLY A 444 17.47 -7.98 12.14
C GLY A 444 17.26 -7.52 13.58
N LYS A 445 16.51 -6.43 13.82
CA LYS A 445 16.08 -6.02 15.15
C LYS A 445 14.63 -6.37 15.38
N VAL A 446 14.33 -7.01 16.51
CA VAL A 446 12.96 -7.22 16.98
C VAL A 446 12.34 -5.88 17.33
N VAL A 447 11.30 -5.48 16.58
CA VAL A 447 10.58 -4.21 16.75
C VAL A 447 9.20 -4.40 17.37
N VAL A 448 8.63 -5.59 17.27
CA VAL A 448 7.38 -6.01 17.95
C VAL A 448 7.60 -7.44 18.43
N GLU A 449 7.26 -7.71 19.69
CA GLU A 449 7.27 -9.06 20.27
C GLU A 449 6.43 -9.06 21.55
N ASN A 450 5.71 -10.15 21.84
CA ASN A 450 4.89 -10.29 23.06
C ASN A 450 3.84 -9.18 23.23
N ASN A 451 3.24 -8.70 22.14
CA ASN A 451 2.34 -7.55 22.15
C ASN A 451 2.97 -6.26 22.75
N GLU A 452 4.28 -6.10 22.63
CA GLU A 452 5.01 -4.89 23.04
C GLU A 452 5.79 -4.30 21.86
N TYR A 453 5.75 -2.96 21.76
CA TYR A 453 6.57 -2.23 20.81
C TYR A 453 8.00 -2.06 21.33
N LYS A 454 8.98 -2.63 20.61
CA LYS A 454 10.42 -2.57 20.93
C LYS A 454 11.23 -1.74 19.95
N GLY A 455 10.60 -1.27 18.87
CA GLY A 455 11.27 -0.44 17.86
C GLY A 455 11.65 0.95 18.38
N VAL A 456 12.55 1.60 17.65
CA VAL A 456 13.04 2.95 17.99
C VAL A 456 12.85 3.90 16.82
N LYS A 457 12.46 5.14 17.14
CA LYS A 457 12.35 6.22 16.17
C LYS A 457 13.70 6.45 15.48
N GLY A 458 13.70 6.60 14.16
CA GLY A 458 14.92 6.77 13.35
C GLY A 458 15.65 5.46 13.01
N HIS A 459 15.06 4.30 13.31
CA HIS A 459 15.57 3.02 12.83
C HIS A 459 15.40 2.85 11.31
N GLY A 460 14.31 3.37 10.75
CA GLY A 460 14.01 3.26 9.32
C GLY A 460 15.01 3.99 8.43
N GLN A 461 15.37 3.38 7.30
CA GLN A 461 16.25 3.97 6.30
C GLN A 461 15.53 4.21 4.97
N TYR A 462 15.91 5.29 4.28
CA TYR A 462 15.51 5.49 2.89
C TYR A 462 16.14 4.41 2.00
N LEU A 463 15.30 3.78 1.17
CA LEU A 463 15.70 2.77 0.20
C LEU A 463 15.73 3.40 -1.19
N LYS A 464 16.94 3.55 -1.76
CA LYS A 464 17.10 3.80 -3.19
C LYS A 464 16.59 2.59 -3.97
N ARG A 465 15.58 2.78 -4.80
CA ARG A 465 14.91 1.70 -5.54
C ARG A 465 15.47 1.54 -6.95
N GLY A 466 15.45 0.31 -7.45
CA GLY A 466 15.67 0.02 -8.87
C GLY A 466 14.40 0.23 -9.70
N LEU A 467 14.52 0.01 -11.02
CA LEU A 467 13.36 -0.10 -11.91
C LEU A 467 12.56 -1.38 -11.60
N SER A 468 11.32 -1.43 -12.09
CA SER A 468 10.46 -2.60 -11.94
C SER A 468 11.07 -3.83 -12.63
N GLN A 469 11.03 -4.97 -11.96
CA GLN A 469 11.50 -6.26 -12.49
C GLN A 469 10.46 -6.99 -13.34
N TYR A 470 9.26 -6.42 -13.52
CA TYR A 470 8.22 -6.97 -14.39
C TYR A 470 8.24 -6.37 -15.80
N LEU A 471 9.07 -5.35 -16.03
CA LEU A 471 9.21 -4.75 -17.36
C LEU A 471 10.17 -5.59 -18.18
N ILE A 472 9.74 -5.95 -19.38
CA ILE A 472 10.51 -6.70 -20.38
C ILE A 472 11.09 -5.75 -21.42
#